data_AF-A0A4V2AX77-F1
#
_entry.id   AF-A0A4V2AX77-F1
#
_cell.length_a   1.000
_cell.length_b   1.000
_cell.length_c   1.000
_cell.angle_alpha   90.00
_cell.angle_beta   90.00
_cell.angle_gamma   90.00
#
_symmetry.space_group_name_H-M   'P 1'
#
loop_
_entity.id
_entity.type
_entity.pdbx_description
1 polymer ?
#
loop_
_entity_poly.entity_id
_entity_poly.type
_entity_poly.pdbx_seq_one_letter_code
_entity_poly.pdbx_strand_id
1 'polypeptide(L)'
;MVVLKLWLLLLLGTLGGCTAEDSQFSARNGVMDITGVALDQGVIVKLDGQWEFYWQQLYSPAQFAKAQLAPPAYIEVPVFWNAQKINGRKLPWNGFATYRLRVKTAVAQGRLALAIPDPNSAIKVWVNGRLVAQSGMPGANKAAER
;
A
#
# COMPACT_ATOMS: atom_id res chain seq x y z
N MET A 1 31.63 23.25 -53.16
CA MET A 1 30.32 23.81 -52.78
C MET A 1 29.33 22.66 -52.73
N VAL A 2 28.81 22.37 -51.52
CA VAL A 2 27.51 21.72 -51.20
C VAL A 2 27.25 20.32 -51.81
N VAL A 3 26.80 19.28 -51.10
CA VAL A 3 25.89 19.19 -49.96
C VAL A 3 26.01 17.77 -49.35
N LEU A 4 25.80 17.66 -48.02
CA LEU A 4 25.12 16.54 -47.34
C LEU A 4 25.72 15.13 -47.53
N LYS A 5 26.52 14.56 -46.61
CA LYS A 5 26.27 14.36 -45.17
C LYS A 5 24.89 13.75 -44.90
N LEU A 6 24.88 12.57 -44.27
CA LEU A 6 23.77 12.01 -43.48
C LEU A 6 22.55 11.40 -44.21
N TRP A 7 22.68 10.23 -44.82
CA TRP A 7 21.51 9.34 -45.06
C TRP A 7 21.85 7.85 -44.88
N LEU A 8 22.70 7.52 -43.89
CA LEU A 8 22.91 6.13 -43.44
C LEU A 8 22.79 6.07 -41.91
N LEU A 9 21.61 6.43 -41.39
CA LEU A 9 21.23 6.29 -39.99
C LEU A 9 19.71 6.24 -39.84
N LEU A 10 19.04 5.58 -40.78
CA LEU A 10 17.59 5.39 -40.79
C LEU A 10 17.24 3.93 -40.49
N LEU A 11 17.64 3.40 -39.32
CA LEU A 11 17.20 2.07 -38.86
C LEU A 11 17.53 1.70 -37.39
N LEU A 12 17.52 2.67 -36.47
CA LEU A 12 17.55 2.39 -35.02
C LEU A 12 16.49 3.24 -34.30
N GLY A 13 15.23 3.00 -34.64
CA GLY A 13 14.10 3.62 -33.97
C GLY A 13 12.91 2.69 -34.03
N THR A 14 12.82 1.75 -33.08
CA THR A 14 11.57 1.11 -32.59
C THR A 14 11.90 -0.03 -31.61
N LEU A 15 12.55 0.29 -30.49
CA LEU A 15 12.46 -0.52 -29.26
C LEU A 15 12.29 0.42 -28.06
N GLY A 16 11.30 1.31 -28.16
CA GLY A 16 10.83 2.16 -27.07
C GLY A 16 9.39 1.79 -26.75
N GLY A 17 9.18 0.55 -26.28
CA GLY A 17 7.85 0.00 -26.01
C GLY A 17 7.80 -0.81 -24.73
N CYS A 18 8.61 -0.50 -23.73
CA CYS A 18 8.25 -0.80 -22.35
C CYS A 18 7.43 0.38 -21.84
N THR A 19 6.11 0.33 -22.03
CA THR A 19 5.21 1.07 -21.15
C THR A 19 5.28 0.39 -19.79
N ALA A 20 6.27 0.78 -18.98
CA ALA A 20 6.10 0.72 -17.55
C ALA A 20 4.93 1.66 -17.26
N GLU A 21 3.76 1.07 -16.97
CA GLU A 21 2.63 1.81 -16.45
C GLU A 21 3.06 2.32 -15.07
N ASP A 22 3.67 3.50 -15.09
CA ASP A 22 4.24 4.16 -13.92
C ASP A 22 3.08 4.39 -12.95
N SER A 23 3.16 3.78 -11.76
CA SER A 23 2.14 3.89 -10.74
C SER A 23 2.02 5.36 -10.34
N GLN A 24 1.11 6.08 -10.98
CA GLN A 24 0.97 7.53 -10.83
C GLN A 24 0.69 7.96 -9.38
N PHE A 25 0.27 7.01 -8.54
CA PHE A 25 -0.05 7.20 -7.14
C PHE A 25 0.72 6.20 -6.28
N SER A 26 1.49 6.72 -5.32
CA SER A 26 2.17 5.92 -4.30
C SER A 26 1.94 6.56 -2.94
N ALA A 27 1.66 5.73 -1.94
CA ALA A 27 1.48 6.17 -0.57
C ALA A 27 2.79 6.76 -0.02
N ARG A 28 2.69 7.91 0.63
CA ARG A 28 3.81 8.55 1.32
C ARG A 28 3.39 8.92 2.73
N ASN A 29 4.18 8.52 3.72
CA ASN A 29 3.89 8.78 5.13
C ASN A 29 2.45 8.39 5.53
N GLY A 30 1.97 7.25 5.06
CA GLY A 30 0.64 6.74 5.39
C GLY A 30 -0.52 7.48 4.73
N VAL A 31 -0.27 8.30 3.72
CA VAL A 31 -1.30 9.02 2.96
C VAL A 31 -1.12 8.75 1.48
N MET A 32 -2.21 8.44 0.80
CA MET A 32 -2.31 8.37 -0.66
C MET A 32 -3.42 9.32 -1.11
N ASP A 33 -3.13 10.18 -2.08
CA ASP A 33 -4.10 11.10 -2.66
C ASP A 33 -4.44 10.67 -4.08
N ILE A 34 -5.67 10.24 -4.28
CA ILE A 34 -6.22 9.79 -5.56
C ILE A 34 -7.48 10.61 -5.90
N THR A 35 -7.59 11.83 -5.37
CA THR A 35 -8.75 12.71 -5.62
C THR A 35 -8.97 13.03 -7.10
N GLY A 36 -7.90 13.06 -7.90
CA GLY A 36 -7.97 13.26 -9.36
C GLY A 36 -8.29 11.99 -10.16
N VAL A 37 -8.44 10.83 -9.51
CA VAL A 37 -8.68 9.56 -10.19
C VAL A 37 -10.18 9.27 -10.26
N ALA A 38 -10.69 9.10 -11.47
CA ALA A 38 -12.00 8.52 -11.69
C ALA A 38 -11.91 7.00 -11.46
N LEU A 39 -12.47 6.52 -10.35
CA LEU A 39 -12.59 5.08 -10.07
C LEU A 39 -13.91 4.56 -10.63
N ASP A 40 -13.99 4.47 -11.95
CA ASP A 40 -15.11 3.85 -12.66
C ASP A 40 -14.86 2.34 -12.90
N GLN A 41 -15.68 1.71 -13.74
CA GLN A 41 -15.65 0.25 -13.90
C GLN A 41 -14.33 -0.21 -14.51
N GLY A 42 -13.59 -1.03 -13.75
CA GLY A 42 -12.35 -1.66 -14.22
C GLY A 42 -11.08 -0.91 -13.83
N VAL A 43 -11.18 0.31 -13.29
CA VAL A 43 -10.00 1.03 -12.78
C VAL A 43 -9.58 0.46 -11.43
N ILE A 44 -8.36 -0.06 -11.38
CA ILE A 44 -7.73 -0.57 -10.16
C ILE A 44 -6.59 0.36 -9.80
N VAL A 45 -6.63 0.90 -8.59
CA VAL A 45 -5.51 1.66 -8.03
C VAL A 45 -4.79 0.79 -7.01
N LYS A 46 -3.50 0.55 -7.25
CA LYS A 46 -2.63 -0.11 -6.27
C LYS A 46 -2.44 0.82 -5.08
N LEU A 47 -2.56 0.26 -3.88
CA LEU A 47 -2.34 1.00 -2.63
C LEU A 47 -0.87 0.91 -2.19
N ASP A 48 0.06 0.81 -3.13
CA ASP A 48 1.49 0.58 -2.87
C ASP A 48 2.19 1.81 -2.29
N GLY A 49 3.28 1.60 -1.56
CA GLY A 49 4.12 2.64 -0.98
C GLY A 49 4.18 2.59 0.55
N GLN A 50 4.40 3.75 1.17
CA GLN A 50 4.66 3.88 2.61
C GLN A 50 3.38 3.95 3.44
N TRP A 51 3.13 2.88 4.19
CA TRP A 51 2.03 2.79 5.14
C TRP A 51 2.50 3.11 6.56
N GLU A 52 1.60 3.61 7.41
CA GLU A 52 1.85 3.63 8.85
C GLU A 52 1.92 2.19 9.37
N PHE A 53 2.92 1.91 10.20
CA PHE A 53 3.21 0.60 10.73
C PHE A 53 3.44 0.64 12.24
N TYR A 54 2.69 -0.18 12.96
CA TYR A 54 2.72 -0.27 14.42
C TYR A 54 3.07 -1.71 14.82
N TRP A 55 4.37 -1.96 15.04
CA TRP A 55 4.87 -3.27 15.42
C TRP A 55 4.38 -3.68 16.82
N GLN A 56 3.94 -4.93 16.97
CA GLN A 56 3.43 -5.50 18.22
C GLN A 56 2.31 -4.67 18.87
N GLN A 57 1.50 -4.01 18.06
CA GLN A 57 0.36 -3.23 18.50
C GLN A 57 -0.84 -3.58 17.61
N LEU A 58 -1.95 -3.99 18.24
CA LEU A 58 -3.22 -4.23 17.56
C LEU A 58 -4.17 -3.08 17.90
N TYR A 59 -4.32 -2.14 16.97
CA TYR A 59 -5.21 -1.00 17.12
C TYR A 59 -6.52 -1.20 16.36
N SER A 60 -7.62 -0.95 17.06
CA SER A 60 -8.93 -0.73 16.46
C SER A 60 -9.06 0.70 15.91
N PRO A 61 -9.97 0.96 14.97
CA PRO A 61 -10.22 2.31 14.47
C PRO A 61 -10.52 3.34 15.56
N ALA A 62 -11.25 2.95 16.61
CA ALA A 62 -11.58 3.83 17.73
C ALA A 62 -10.35 4.27 18.56
N GLN A 63 -9.28 3.47 18.59
CA GLN A 63 -8.04 3.84 19.27
C GLN A 63 -7.27 4.93 18.51
N PHE A 64 -7.39 4.99 17.18
CA PHE A 64 -6.79 6.06 16.37
C PHE A 64 -7.41 7.45 16.57
N ALA A 65 -8.58 7.53 17.19
CA ALA A 65 -9.20 8.79 17.59
C ALA A 65 -8.66 9.33 18.93
N LYS A 66 -7.86 8.55 19.66
CA LYS A 66 -7.34 8.92 20.98
C LYS A 66 -5.97 9.59 20.85
N ALA A 67 -5.72 10.61 21.68
CA ALA A 67 -4.52 11.47 21.59
C ALA A 67 -3.18 10.82 22.01
N GLN A 68 -3.15 9.52 22.35
CA GLN A 68 -2.01 8.87 23.01
C GLN A 68 -1.39 7.71 22.22
N LEU A 69 -1.52 7.69 20.90
CA LEU A 69 -0.83 6.67 20.10
C LEU A 69 0.65 7.01 19.94
N ALA A 70 1.50 5.98 20.04
CA ALA A 70 2.90 6.10 19.66
C ALA A 70 3.01 6.55 18.19
N PRO A 71 4.03 7.35 17.83
CA PRO A 71 4.29 7.67 16.44
C PRO A 71 4.45 6.40 15.60
N PRO A 72 3.87 6.33 14.40
CA PRO A 72 4.06 5.19 13.51
C PRO A 72 5.50 5.11 13.03
N ALA A 73 5.96 3.89 12.75
CA ALA A 73 6.98 3.71 11.74
C ALA A 73 6.35 3.75 10.34
N TYR A 74 7.18 3.82 9.29
CA TYR A 74 6.72 3.68 7.92
C TYR A 74 7.34 2.45 7.27
N ILE A 75 6.53 1.71 6.53
CA ILE A 75 6.93 0.46 5.87
C ILE A 75 6.44 0.45 4.43
N GLU A 76 7.24 -0.11 3.53
CA GLU A 76 6.85 -0.27 2.12
C GLU A 76 5.93 -1.49 1.98
N VAL A 77 4.74 -1.28 1.42
CA VAL A 77 3.79 -2.32 1.01
C VAL A 77 3.84 -2.42 -0.52
N PRO A 78 3.87 -3.63 -1.12
CA PRO A 78 3.53 -4.93 -0.55
C PRO A 78 4.71 -5.78 -0.02
N VAL A 79 5.84 -5.15 0.34
CA VAL A 79 7.04 -5.90 0.77
C VAL A 79 6.85 -6.49 2.18
N PHE A 80 7.25 -7.75 2.39
CA PHE A 80 7.18 -8.38 3.73
C PHE A 80 7.98 -7.58 4.77
N TRP A 81 7.46 -7.49 6.01
CA TRP A 81 8.09 -6.64 7.04
C TRP A 81 9.47 -7.11 7.47
N ASN A 82 9.70 -8.43 7.49
CA ASN A 82 10.97 -9.03 7.88
C ASN A 82 12.04 -8.94 6.77
N ALA A 83 11.64 -8.57 5.54
CA ALA A 83 12.56 -8.27 4.45
C ALA A 83 13.09 -6.81 4.53
N GLN A 84 12.51 -5.97 5.38
CA GLN A 84 12.80 -4.55 5.50
C GLN A 84 13.51 -4.22 6.82
N LYS A 85 14.14 -3.04 6.87
CA LYS A 85 14.63 -2.46 8.13
C LYS A 85 13.70 -1.35 8.55
N ILE A 86 13.23 -1.41 9.78
CA ILE A 86 12.39 -0.37 10.40
C ILE A 86 13.22 0.28 11.51
N ASN A 87 13.41 1.59 11.42
CA ASN A 87 14.30 2.34 12.33
C ASN A 87 15.70 1.69 12.45
N GLY A 88 16.26 1.25 11.32
CA GLY A 88 17.58 0.63 11.24
C GLY A 88 17.65 -0.85 11.68
N ARG A 89 16.55 -1.45 12.15
CA ARG A 89 16.52 -2.83 12.66
C ARG A 89 15.68 -3.75 11.78
N LYS A 90 16.13 -5.00 11.58
CA LYS A 90 15.28 -6.05 11.00
C LYS A 90 14.33 -6.58 12.06
N LEU A 91 13.08 -6.79 11.68
CA LEU A 91 12.08 -7.43 12.52
C LEU A 91 12.04 -8.95 12.28
N PRO A 92 11.62 -9.74 13.27
CA PRO A 92 11.44 -11.18 13.09
C PRO A 92 10.30 -11.48 12.10
N TRP A 93 10.31 -12.68 11.54
CA TRP A 93 9.27 -13.15 10.62
C TRP A 93 7.92 -13.36 11.31
N ASN A 94 7.94 -13.71 12.60
CA ASN A 94 6.75 -13.91 13.41
C ASN A 94 6.44 -12.67 14.27
N GLY A 95 5.16 -12.44 14.51
CA GLY A 95 4.67 -11.34 15.33
C GLY A 95 3.32 -10.85 14.84
N PHE A 96 2.94 -9.65 15.27
CA PHE A 96 1.68 -9.02 14.90
C PHE A 96 1.91 -7.52 14.76
N ALA A 97 1.09 -6.87 13.94
CA ALA A 97 1.20 -5.44 13.70
C ALA A 97 -0.14 -4.86 13.26
N THR A 98 -0.25 -3.54 13.38
CA THR A 98 -1.29 -2.77 12.69
C THR A 98 -0.68 -2.02 11.52
N TYR A 99 -1.33 -2.11 10.36
CA TYR A 99 -1.06 -1.33 9.17
C TYR A 99 -2.16 -0.28 8.99
N ARG A 100 -1.80 0.94 8.60
CA ARG A 100 -2.79 1.99 8.32
C ARG A 100 -2.38 2.84 7.12
N LEU A 101 -3.36 3.05 6.23
CA LEU A 101 -3.28 3.98 5.11
C LEU A 101 -4.50 4.88 5.12
N ARG A 102 -4.30 6.18 4.89
CA ARG A 102 -5.38 7.14 4.62
C ARG A 102 -5.41 7.43 3.12
N VAL A 103 -6.53 7.11 2.48
CA VAL A 103 -6.73 7.36 1.06
C VAL A 103 -7.68 8.54 0.90
N LYS A 104 -7.23 9.60 0.22
CA LYS A 104 -8.10 10.72 -0.17
C LYS A 104 -8.66 10.43 -1.55
N THR A 105 -9.98 10.50 -1.70
CA THR A 105 -10.66 10.24 -2.97
C THR A 105 -11.90 11.15 -3.09
N ALA A 106 -12.26 11.52 -4.31
CA ALA A 106 -13.51 12.23 -4.60
C ALA A 106 -14.71 11.27 -4.71
N VAL A 107 -14.47 9.95 -4.71
CA VAL A 107 -15.52 8.95 -4.89
C VAL A 107 -16.32 8.76 -3.60
N ALA A 108 -17.65 8.80 -3.74
CA ALA A 108 -18.57 8.60 -2.62
C ALA A 108 -18.49 7.17 -2.04
N GLN A 109 -18.81 7.04 -0.75
CA GLN A 109 -18.85 5.75 -0.05
C GLN A 109 -19.80 4.76 -0.76
N GLY A 110 -19.40 3.48 -0.88
CA GLY A 110 -20.25 2.40 -1.39
C GLY A 110 -20.09 2.02 -2.87
N ARG A 111 -19.19 2.67 -3.62
CA ARG A 111 -18.89 2.34 -5.04
C ARG A 111 -17.54 1.65 -5.25
N LEU A 112 -16.83 1.33 -4.17
CA LEU A 112 -15.47 0.81 -4.22
C LEU A 112 -15.38 -0.56 -3.58
N ALA A 113 -14.53 -1.41 -4.15
CA ALA A 113 -14.12 -2.67 -3.56
C ALA A 113 -12.66 -2.59 -3.13
N LEU A 114 -12.30 -3.28 -2.06
CA LEU A 114 -10.92 -3.46 -1.62
C LEU A 114 -10.50 -4.89 -1.94
N ALA A 115 -9.53 -5.04 -2.84
CA ALA A 115 -8.90 -6.34 -3.08
C ALA A 115 -7.90 -6.63 -1.95
N ILE A 116 -8.15 -7.70 -1.19
CA ILE A 116 -7.29 -8.15 -0.11
C ILE A 116 -6.73 -9.51 -0.56
N PRO A 117 -5.41 -9.64 -0.76
CA PRO A 117 -4.82 -10.92 -1.11
C PRO A 117 -5.00 -11.92 0.05
N ASP A 118 -5.08 -13.21 -0.28
CA ASP A 118 -5.28 -14.27 0.70
C ASP A 118 -4.20 -14.22 1.80
N PRO A 119 -4.59 -13.95 3.05
CA PRO A 119 -3.63 -13.85 4.14
C PRO A 119 -3.23 -15.25 4.60
N ASN A 120 -1.92 -15.51 4.68
CA ASN A 120 -1.37 -16.70 5.36
C ASN A 120 -1.35 -16.54 6.90
N SER A 121 -2.17 -15.64 7.45
CA SER A 121 -2.22 -15.26 8.86
C SER A 121 -3.62 -14.78 9.26
N ALA A 122 -3.86 -14.60 10.56
CA ALA A 122 -5.08 -13.95 11.03
C ALA A 122 -5.05 -12.44 10.72
N ILE A 123 -6.14 -11.91 10.15
CA ILE A 123 -6.30 -10.49 9.83
C ILE A 123 -7.68 -9.97 10.25
N LYS A 124 -7.74 -8.67 10.53
CA LYS A 124 -8.98 -7.89 10.56
C LYS A 124 -8.75 -6.61 9.75
N VAL A 125 -9.66 -6.30 8.84
CA VAL A 125 -9.56 -5.14 7.96
C VAL A 125 -10.75 -4.23 8.18
N TRP A 126 -10.47 -2.96 8.44
CA TRP A 126 -11.46 -1.91 8.59
C TRP A 126 -11.32 -0.86 7.52
N VAL A 127 -12.44 -0.41 6.97
CA VAL A 127 -12.51 0.74 6.06
C VAL A 127 -13.45 1.76 6.69
N ASN A 128 -12.96 2.98 6.91
CA ASN A 128 -13.72 4.06 7.55
C ASN A 128 -14.39 3.63 8.87
N GLY A 129 -13.68 2.85 9.68
CA GLY A 129 -14.16 2.35 10.98
C GLY A 129 -15.05 1.12 10.92
N ARG A 130 -15.52 0.69 9.74
CA ARG A 130 -16.37 -0.49 9.56
C ARG A 130 -15.52 -1.72 9.26
N LEU A 131 -15.77 -2.83 9.94
CA LEU A 131 -15.12 -4.12 9.65
C LEU A 131 -15.62 -4.61 8.28
N VAL A 132 -14.71 -4.86 7.34
CA VAL A 132 -15.05 -5.29 5.97
C VAL A 132 -14.54 -6.69 5.64
N ALA A 133 -13.51 -7.17 6.34
CA ALA A 133 -12.99 -8.52 6.20
C ALA A 133 -12.33 -8.99 7.50
N GLN A 134 -12.41 -10.30 7.75
CA GLN A 134 -11.74 -10.96 8.86
C GLN A 134 -11.41 -12.40 8.45
N SER A 135 -10.19 -12.83 8.74
CA SER A 135 -9.77 -14.23 8.69
C SER A 135 -9.09 -14.56 10.01
N GLY A 136 -9.57 -15.57 10.71
CA GLY A 136 -9.17 -15.84 12.10
C GLY A 136 -9.42 -14.66 13.04
N MET A 137 -8.71 -14.64 14.17
CA MET A 137 -8.70 -13.55 15.14
C MET A 137 -7.25 -13.18 15.45
N PRO A 138 -6.76 -12.00 15.04
CA PRO A 138 -5.42 -11.56 15.40
C PRO A 138 -5.27 -11.47 16.92
N GLY A 139 -4.22 -12.10 17.45
CA GLY A 139 -3.91 -12.12 18.87
C GLY A 139 -2.45 -11.79 19.15
N ALA A 140 -2.17 -11.24 20.33
CA ALA A 140 -0.80 -10.95 20.75
C ALA A 140 0.00 -12.21 21.13
N ASN A 141 -0.66 -13.35 21.22
CA ASN A 141 -0.08 -14.65 21.53
C ASN A 141 -0.97 -15.76 20.97
N LYS A 142 -0.44 -17.00 20.98
CA LYS A 142 -1.13 -18.20 20.46
C LYS A 142 -2.48 -18.49 21.12
N ALA A 143 -2.72 -18.03 22.35
CA ALA A 143 -3.99 -18.24 23.04
C ALA A 143 -5.06 -17.20 22.64
N ALA A 144 -4.61 -16.00 22.23
CA ALA A 144 -5.46 -14.92 21.76
C ALA A 144 -5.70 -14.99 20.23
N GLU A 145 -4.82 -15.66 19.50
CA GLU A 145 -4.99 -15.96 18.08
C GLU A 145 -5.93 -17.16 17.92
N ARG A 146 -6.94 -17.07 17.04
CA ARG A 146 -7.92 -18.13 16.76
C ARG A 146 -8.22 -18.27 15.28
#